data_AF-A0A550GIS7-F1
#
_entry.id   AF-A0A550GIS7-F1
#
_cell.length_a   1.000
_cell.length_b   1.000
_cell.length_c   1.000
_cell.angle_alpha   90.00
_cell.angle_beta   90.00
_cell.angle_gamma   90.00
#
_symmetry.space_group_name_H-M   'P 1'
#
loop_
_entity.id
_entity.type
_entity.pdbx_description
1 polymer ?
#
loop_
_entity_poly.entity_id
_entity_poly.type
_entity_poly.pdbx_seq_one_letter_code
_entity_poly.pdbx_strand_id
1 'polypeptide(L)'
;MFEDIRIVIEIASAIISFILVWFMAKPYNMTREGRYLGLPLGFSFLGIGSVISAIATAIPGYFQSQLAWLQLLPRTFAFLFLAITYYFSKKPSRKSRFIWDSAISLLLLSLLSLVLLLVINPQFATMDSYFNFAFYFRAFNLICLFYISIHTLYNHTKTLETSTIVIPFGFILMGISQYSIMIFSIDRSLFAFWGTIVLRFASFAAFLYVSCKAFHCINKQVVSDEKETSQR
;
A
#
# COMPACT_ATOMS: atom_id res chain seq x y z
N MET A 1 9.66 -1.46 26.27
CA MET A 1 8.27 -1.97 26.30
C MET A 1 7.41 -1.46 25.14
N PHE A 2 7.18 -0.15 24.95
CA PHE A 2 6.42 0.34 23.77
C PHE A 2 7.17 0.15 22.44
N GLU A 3 8.51 0.22 22.46
CA GLU A 3 9.34 0.02 21.28
C GLU A 3 9.31 -1.42 20.78
N ASP A 4 9.42 -2.40 21.69
CA ASP A 4 9.38 -3.83 21.38
C ASP A 4 8.08 -4.22 20.69
N ILE A 5 6.94 -3.77 21.24
CA ILE A 5 5.61 -4.02 20.67
C ILE A 5 5.50 -3.38 19.29
N ARG A 6 6.02 -2.17 19.11
CA ARG A 6 5.99 -1.47 17.82
C ARG A 6 6.82 -2.18 16.75
N ILE A 7 7.99 -2.71 17.11
CA ILE A 7 8.83 -3.52 16.21
C ILE A 7 8.05 -4.75 15.75
N VAL A 8 7.43 -5.49 16.67
CA VAL A 8 6.63 -6.68 16.34
C VAL A 8 5.48 -6.33 15.39
N ILE A 9 4.78 -5.22 15.64
CA ILE A 9 3.68 -4.75 14.78
C ILE A 9 4.15 -4.42 13.36
N GLU A 10 5.29 -3.73 13.23
CA GLU A 10 5.83 -3.36 11.92
C GLU A 10 6.36 -4.60 11.16
N ILE A 11 6.98 -5.55 11.86
CA ILE A 11 7.36 -6.85 11.26
C ILE A 11 6.13 -7.61 10.77
N ALA A 12 5.08 -7.71 11.59
CA ALA A 12 3.84 -8.38 11.20
C ALA A 12 3.17 -7.68 10.01
N SER A 13 3.15 -6.35 9.99
CA SER A 13 2.66 -5.54 8.87
C SER A 13 3.45 -5.82 7.58
N ALA A 14 4.78 -5.94 7.68
CA ALA A 14 5.64 -6.27 6.55
C ALA A 14 5.36 -7.67 6.01
N ILE A 15 5.29 -8.68 6.88
CA ILE A 15 5.00 -10.07 6.50
C ILE A 15 3.67 -10.15 5.74
N ILE A 16 2.60 -9.56 6.30
CA ILE A 16 1.29 -9.57 5.65
C ILE A 16 1.33 -8.84 4.31
N SER A 17 2.02 -7.71 4.23
CA SER A 17 2.18 -6.96 2.97
C SER A 17 2.87 -7.80 1.91
N PHE A 18 3.94 -8.52 2.24
CA PHE A 18 4.63 -9.40 1.30
C PHE A 18 3.80 -10.62 0.88
N ILE A 19 2.99 -11.18 1.79
CA ILE A 19 2.02 -12.22 1.44
C ILE A 19 1.00 -11.69 0.42
N LEU A 20 0.49 -10.47 0.62
CA LEU A 20 -0.41 -9.82 -0.34
C LEU A 20 0.25 -9.60 -1.71
N VAL A 21 1.51 -9.17 -1.73
CA VAL A 21 2.31 -9.04 -2.97
C VAL A 21 2.36 -10.36 -3.70
N TRP A 22 2.64 -11.47 -3.01
CA TRP A 22 2.71 -12.79 -3.63
C TRP A 22 1.38 -13.18 -4.29
N PHE A 23 0.25 -12.95 -3.61
CA PHE A 23 -1.07 -13.19 -4.19
C PHE A 23 -1.37 -12.29 -5.40
N MET A 24 -1.03 -11.00 -5.31
CA MET A 24 -1.33 -10.02 -6.36
C MET A 24 -0.38 -10.08 -7.57
N ALA A 25 0.84 -10.60 -7.39
CA ALA A 25 1.79 -10.81 -8.48
C ALA A 25 1.41 -11.99 -9.39
N LYS A 26 0.61 -12.94 -8.88
CA LYS A 26 0.24 -14.14 -9.65
C LYS A 26 -0.64 -13.84 -10.88
N PRO A 27 -1.71 -13.02 -10.80
CA PRO A 27 -2.45 -12.57 -11.98
C PRO A 27 -1.57 -11.85 -13.02
N TYR A 28 -0.56 -11.10 -12.58
CA TYR A 28 0.41 -10.48 -13.48
C TYR A 28 1.22 -11.54 -14.24
N ASN A 29 1.74 -12.55 -13.56
CA ASN A 29 2.51 -13.62 -14.21
C ASN A 29 1.67 -14.41 -15.24
N MET A 30 0.37 -14.55 -15.00
CA MET A 30 -0.55 -15.25 -15.91
C MET A 30 -0.94 -14.42 -17.14
N THR A 31 -1.25 -13.14 -16.95
CA THR A 31 -1.78 -12.28 -18.03
C THR A 31 -0.70 -11.46 -18.75
N ARG A 32 0.46 -11.26 -18.11
CA ARG A 32 1.54 -10.35 -18.52
C ARG A 32 1.08 -8.91 -18.80
N GLU A 33 -0.07 -8.50 -18.30
CA GLU A 33 -0.57 -7.14 -18.48
C GLU A 33 0.02 -6.21 -17.41
N GLY A 34 0.73 -5.15 -17.84
CA GLY A 34 1.37 -4.19 -16.94
C GLY A 34 0.44 -3.48 -15.96
N ARG A 35 -0.89 -3.50 -16.19
CA ARG A 35 -1.90 -2.95 -15.27
C ARG A 35 -1.92 -3.66 -13.92
N TYR A 36 -1.63 -4.96 -13.90
CA TYR A 36 -1.62 -5.72 -12.65
C TYR A 36 -0.35 -5.53 -11.82
N LEU A 37 0.64 -4.77 -12.30
CA LEU A 37 1.88 -4.50 -11.55
C LEU A 37 1.70 -3.46 -10.45
N GLY A 38 0.79 -2.51 -10.63
CA GLY A 38 0.73 -1.37 -9.71
C GLY A 38 0.20 -1.73 -8.31
N LEU A 39 -0.69 -2.73 -8.21
CA LEU A 39 -1.14 -3.33 -6.94
C LEU A 39 0.01 -4.02 -6.16
N PRO A 40 0.71 -5.02 -6.70
CA PRO A 40 1.82 -5.66 -6.03
C PRO A 40 2.98 -4.69 -5.77
N LEU A 41 3.23 -3.69 -6.65
CA LEU A 41 4.19 -2.63 -6.36
C LEU A 41 3.77 -1.82 -5.13
N GLY A 42 2.51 -1.38 -5.07
CA GLY A 42 1.96 -0.66 -3.92
C GLY A 42 2.15 -1.42 -2.61
N PHE A 43 1.72 -2.68 -2.54
CA PHE A 43 1.89 -3.50 -1.33
C PHE A 43 3.36 -3.84 -1.03
N SER A 44 4.23 -3.94 -2.05
CA SER A 44 5.67 -4.12 -1.83
C SER A 44 6.28 -2.92 -1.13
N PHE A 45 5.93 -1.71 -1.57
CA PHE A 45 6.39 -0.48 -0.94
C PHE A 45 5.82 -0.29 0.48
N LEU A 46 4.58 -0.73 0.75
CA LEU A 46 4.05 -0.80 2.12
C LEU A 46 4.90 -1.74 3.00
N GLY A 47 5.22 -2.93 2.51
CA GLY A 47 6.05 -3.90 3.20
C GLY A 47 7.45 -3.37 3.50
N ILE A 48 8.13 -2.82 2.49
CA ILE A 48 9.46 -2.18 2.62
C ILE A 48 9.41 -1.04 3.64
N GLY A 49 8.40 -0.17 3.57
CA GLY A 49 8.22 0.92 4.52
C GLY A 49 8.05 0.42 5.96
N SER A 50 7.37 -0.71 6.16
CA SER A 50 7.24 -1.36 7.47
C SER A 50 8.54 -2.00 7.95
N VAL A 51 9.31 -2.66 7.08
CA VAL A 51 10.65 -3.18 7.45
C VAL A 51 11.58 -2.04 7.89
N ILE A 52 11.62 -0.95 7.13
CA ILE A 52 12.43 0.22 7.49
C ILE A 52 11.94 0.81 8.82
N SER A 53 10.63 0.84 9.07
CA SER A 53 10.06 1.30 10.35
C SER A 53 10.38 0.37 11.54
N ALA A 54 10.54 -0.94 11.30
CA ALA A 54 10.97 -1.88 12.33
C ALA A 54 12.46 -1.69 12.66
N ILE A 55 13.32 -1.63 11.64
CA ILE A 55 14.76 -1.35 11.79
C ILE A 55 14.96 -0.01 12.49
N ALA A 56 14.16 0.99 12.10
CA ALA A 56 14.12 2.30 12.71
C ALA A 56 13.93 2.27 14.21
N THR A 57 12.95 1.49 14.66
CA THR A 57 12.57 1.45 16.06
C THR A 57 13.57 0.63 16.88
N ALA A 58 14.30 -0.29 16.26
CA ALA A 58 15.27 -1.16 16.93
C ALA A 58 16.61 -0.49 17.27
N ILE A 59 16.96 0.63 16.62
CA ILE A 59 18.25 1.33 16.83
C ILE A 59 18.05 2.50 17.82
N PRO A 60 18.70 2.51 19.00
CA PRO A 60 18.59 3.62 19.95
C PRO A 60 19.09 4.95 19.36
N GLY A 61 18.37 6.05 19.59
CA GLY A 61 18.71 7.38 19.04
C GLY A 61 18.15 7.67 17.64
N TYR A 62 17.41 6.72 17.04
CA TYR A 62 16.99 6.79 15.65
C TYR A 62 15.97 7.89 15.30
N PHE A 63 15.17 8.38 16.25
CA PHE A 63 14.26 9.49 15.99
C PHE A 63 14.99 10.76 15.52
N GLN A 64 16.31 10.87 15.75
CA GLN A 64 17.19 11.93 15.22
C GLN A 64 17.85 11.59 13.87
N SER A 65 17.57 10.43 13.28
CA SER A 65 18.30 9.91 12.11
C SER A 65 17.58 10.15 10.77
N GLN A 66 18.39 10.33 9.72
CA GLN A 66 17.99 10.45 8.31
C GLN A 66 17.08 9.30 7.83
N LEU A 67 17.20 8.14 8.47
CA LEU A 67 16.48 6.93 8.11
C LEU A 67 14.98 7.01 8.48
N ALA A 68 14.56 7.91 9.38
CA ALA A 68 13.14 8.15 9.68
C ALA A 68 12.36 8.64 8.45
N TRP A 69 13.03 9.32 7.51
CA TRP A 69 12.47 9.73 6.22
C TRP A 69 12.32 8.56 5.26
N LEU A 70 13.24 7.60 5.31
CA LEU A 70 13.22 6.42 4.46
C LEU A 70 12.04 5.50 4.75
N GLN A 71 11.37 5.59 5.90
CA GLN A 71 10.13 4.84 6.13
C GLN A 71 8.91 5.55 5.49
N LEU A 72 8.96 6.87 5.37
CA LEU A 72 7.84 7.70 4.96
C LEU A 72 7.70 7.69 3.43
N LEU A 73 8.82 7.80 2.72
CA LEU A 73 8.83 7.81 1.25
C LEU A 73 8.23 6.53 0.64
N PRO A 74 8.68 5.30 0.98
CA PRO A 74 8.08 4.07 0.45
C PRO A 74 6.58 4.00 0.71
N ARG A 75 6.12 4.38 1.91
CA ARG A 75 4.68 4.38 2.23
C ARG A 75 3.90 5.35 1.33
N THR A 76 4.43 6.54 1.07
CA THR A 76 3.78 7.50 0.17
C THR A 76 3.72 6.98 -1.26
N PHE A 77 4.86 6.49 -1.76
CA PHE A 77 4.91 5.91 -3.11
C PHE A 77 4.02 4.68 -3.23
N ALA A 78 3.86 3.88 -2.18
CA ALA A 78 2.92 2.78 -2.15
C ALA A 78 1.48 3.24 -2.48
N PHE A 79 0.98 4.24 -1.77
CA PHE A 79 -0.36 4.77 -2.02
C PHE A 79 -0.49 5.45 -3.38
N LEU A 80 0.59 6.08 -3.85
CA LEU A 80 0.62 6.70 -5.17
C LEU A 80 0.57 5.66 -6.30
N PHE A 81 1.34 4.57 -6.19
CA PHE A 81 1.25 3.42 -7.10
C PHE A 81 -0.15 2.83 -7.10
N LEU A 82 -0.76 2.63 -5.93
CA LEU A 82 -2.14 2.15 -5.82
C LEU A 82 -3.12 3.12 -6.51
N ALA A 83 -3.03 4.42 -6.24
CA ALA A 83 -3.92 5.44 -6.82
C ALA A 83 -3.81 5.47 -8.35
N ILE A 84 -2.59 5.46 -8.86
CA ILE A 84 -2.32 5.42 -10.31
C ILE A 84 -2.88 4.13 -10.91
N THR A 85 -2.71 2.98 -10.26
CA THR A 85 -3.31 1.70 -10.71
C THR A 85 -4.82 1.79 -10.89
N TYR A 86 -5.51 2.40 -9.93
CA TYR A 86 -6.95 2.59 -10.03
C TYR A 86 -7.34 3.62 -11.07
N TYR A 87 -6.56 4.69 -11.25
CA TYR A 87 -6.77 5.68 -12.31
C TYR A 87 -6.73 5.05 -13.70
N PHE A 88 -5.75 4.19 -13.97
CA PHE A 88 -5.60 3.50 -15.26
C PHE A 88 -6.34 2.16 -15.34
N SER A 89 -7.26 1.87 -14.41
CA SER A 89 -7.97 0.59 -14.38
C SER A 89 -8.98 0.40 -15.53
N LYS A 90 -9.42 1.49 -16.19
CA LYS A 90 -10.40 1.44 -17.31
C LYS A 90 -9.82 0.78 -18.58
N LYS A 91 -10.72 0.38 -19.50
CA LYS A 91 -10.38 -0.38 -20.73
C LYS A 91 -9.15 0.24 -21.46
N PRO A 92 -8.14 -0.57 -21.80
CA PRO A 92 -6.90 -0.05 -22.34
C PRO A 92 -7.10 0.45 -23.77
N SER A 93 -6.76 1.73 -24.00
CA SER A 93 -6.41 2.21 -25.33
C SER A 93 -4.89 2.13 -25.50
N ARG A 94 -4.38 2.01 -26.73
CA ARG A 94 -2.93 1.99 -27.02
C ARG A 94 -2.21 3.18 -26.41
N LYS A 95 -2.86 4.35 -26.39
CA LYS A 95 -2.36 5.58 -25.75
C LYS A 95 -2.28 5.47 -24.22
N SER A 96 -3.23 4.79 -23.58
CA SER A 96 -3.24 4.58 -22.12
C SER A 96 -2.03 3.78 -21.63
N ARG A 97 -1.60 2.75 -22.38
CA ARG A 97 -0.44 1.93 -22.02
C ARG A 97 0.87 2.74 -21.98
N PHE A 98 1.10 3.61 -22.97
CA PHE A 98 2.27 4.49 -22.95
C PHE A 98 2.26 5.49 -21.79
N ILE A 99 1.08 6.03 -21.46
CA ILE A 99 0.95 6.94 -20.32
C ILE A 99 1.21 6.18 -19.00
N TRP A 100 0.74 4.94 -18.89
CA TRP A 100 1.00 4.07 -17.73
C TRP A 100 2.50 3.81 -17.53
N ASP A 101 3.20 3.36 -18.58
CA ASP A 101 4.63 3.05 -18.50
C ASP A 101 5.46 4.30 -18.18
N SER A 102 5.08 5.44 -18.77
CA SER A 102 5.69 6.75 -18.46
C SER A 102 5.42 7.19 -17.01
N ALA A 103 4.19 7.01 -16.50
CA ALA A 103 3.85 7.34 -15.13
C ALA A 103 4.64 6.50 -14.13
N ILE A 104 4.72 5.18 -14.31
CA ILE A 104 5.55 4.31 -13.45
C ILE A 104 7.02 4.74 -13.50
N SER A 105 7.55 4.98 -14.69
CA SER A 105 8.95 5.39 -14.86
C SER A 105 9.23 6.71 -14.16
N LEU A 106 8.33 7.69 -14.30
CA LEU A 106 8.42 8.99 -13.63
C LEU A 106 8.33 8.86 -12.11
N LEU A 107 7.46 7.98 -11.59
CA LEU A 107 7.37 7.71 -10.15
C LEU A 107 8.66 7.10 -9.61
N LEU A 108 9.21 6.10 -10.29
CA LEU A 108 10.47 5.48 -9.89
C LEU A 108 11.63 6.48 -9.93
N LEU A 109 11.69 7.30 -10.98
CA LEU A 109 12.69 8.36 -11.11
C LEU A 109 12.54 9.43 -10.01
N SER A 110 11.30 9.81 -9.69
CA SER A 110 10.99 10.77 -8.62
C SER A 110 11.38 10.20 -7.24
N LEU A 111 11.08 8.93 -6.98
CA LEU A 111 11.48 8.25 -5.75
C LEU A 111 13.01 8.21 -5.63
N LEU A 112 13.71 7.79 -6.69
CA LEU A 112 15.16 7.73 -6.70
C LEU A 112 15.79 9.11 -6.48
N SER A 113 15.28 10.13 -7.17
CA SER A 113 15.72 11.52 -6.98
C SER A 113 15.52 12.01 -5.56
N LEU A 114 14.39 11.71 -4.93
CA LEU A 114 14.11 12.09 -3.54
C LEU A 114 15.03 11.36 -2.56
N VAL A 115 15.29 10.07 -2.75
CA VAL A 115 16.23 9.32 -1.91
C VAL A 115 17.65 9.88 -2.05
N LEU A 116 18.10 10.16 -3.28
CA LEU A 116 19.42 10.76 -3.52
C LEU A 116 19.54 12.15 -2.89
N LEU A 117 18.50 12.98 -3.00
CA LEU A 117 18.48 14.30 -2.38
C LEU A 117 18.64 14.22 -0.85
N LEU A 118 17.95 13.27 -0.21
CA LEU A 118 18.03 13.05 1.24
C LEU A 118 19.42 12.56 1.68
N VAL A 119 20.10 11.76 0.85
CA VAL A 119 21.45 11.25 1.13
C VAL A 119 22.50 12.36 0.94
N ILE A 120 22.40 13.15 -0.12
CA ILE A 120 23.38 14.19 -0.46
C ILE A 120 23.25 15.41 0.45
N ASN A 121 22.02 15.79 0.81
CA ASN A 121 21.77 16.99 1.59
C ASN A 121 21.06 16.66 2.92
N PRO A 122 21.84 16.26 3.94
CA PRO A 122 21.29 15.86 5.23
C PRO A 122 20.71 17.03 6.05
N GLN A 123 20.89 18.28 5.61
CA GLN A 123 20.29 19.45 6.26
C GLN A 123 18.75 19.45 6.13
N PHE A 124 18.21 18.81 5.09
CA PHE A 124 16.78 18.55 4.97
C PHE A 124 16.27 17.48 5.95
N ALA A 125 17.16 16.77 6.66
CA ALA A 125 16.80 15.77 7.64
C ALA A 125 16.71 16.32 9.07
N THR A 126 16.63 17.64 9.25
CA THR A 126 16.42 18.27 10.56
C THR A 126 15.06 17.87 11.17
N MET A 127 15.01 17.75 12.50
CA MET A 127 13.81 17.33 13.25
C MET A 127 12.55 18.16 12.92
N ASP A 128 12.68 19.48 12.84
CA ASP A 128 11.53 20.38 12.61
C ASP A 128 10.96 20.24 11.19
N SER A 129 11.85 20.06 10.21
CA SER A 129 11.42 19.80 8.83
C SER A 129 10.71 18.45 8.73
N TYR A 130 11.19 17.41 9.43
CA TYR A 130 10.58 16.08 9.41
C TYR A 130 9.12 16.10 9.84
N PHE A 131 8.76 16.79 10.93
CA PHE A 131 7.36 16.83 11.37
C PHE A 131 6.42 17.46 10.32
N ASN A 132 6.84 18.58 9.73
CA ASN A 132 6.06 19.27 8.71
C ASN A 132 5.90 18.41 7.45
N PHE A 133 6.99 17.86 6.92
CA PHE A 133 6.92 16.99 5.75
C PHE A 133 6.15 15.70 6.04
N ALA A 134 6.34 15.08 7.20
CA ALA A 134 5.57 13.90 7.60
C ALA A 134 4.06 14.17 7.62
N PHE A 135 3.65 15.36 8.07
CA PHE A 135 2.26 15.79 8.01
C PHE A 135 1.78 15.92 6.55
N TYR A 136 2.51 16.63 5.69
CA TYR A 136 2.15 16.81 4.27
C TYR A 136 2.06 15.49 3.52
N PHE A 137 3.03 14.59 3.68
CA PHE A 137 3.02 13.27 3.05
C PHE A 137 1.85 12.42 3.54
N ARG A 138 1.51 12.46 4.83
CA ARG A 138 0.33 11.74 5.35
C ARG A 138 -0.97 12.32 4.81
N ALA A 139 -1.10 13.64 4.74
CA ALA A 139 -2.26 14.29 4.12
C ALA A 139 -2.40 13.90 2.64
N PHE A 140 -1.28 13.86 1.89
CA PHE A 140 -1.27 13.38 0.52
C PHE A 140 -1.69 11.90 0.40
N ASN A 141 -1.23 11.05 1.32
CA ASN A 141 -1.61 9.64 1.37
C ASN A 141 -3.11 9.46 1.64
N LEU A 142 -3.69 10.30 2.50
CA LEU A 142 -5.13 10.34 2.73
C LEU A 142 -5.90 10.72 1.46
N ILE A 143 -5.43 11.72 0.70
CA ILE A 143 -6.03 12.09 -0.59
C ILE A 143 -6.00 10.91 -1.57
N CYS A 144 -4.86 10.20 -1.66
CA CYS A 144 -4.73 9.01 -2.50
C CYS A 144 -5.71 7.91 -2.08
N LEU A 145 -5.78 7.60 -0.78
CA LEU A 145 -6.68 6.57 -0.24
C LEU A 145 -8.14 6.94 -0.41
N PHE A 146 -8.50 8.21 -0.21
CA PHE A 146 -9.85 8.72 -0.45
C PHE A 146 -10.24 8.57 -1.92
N TYR A 147 -9.35 8.97 -2.83
CA TYR A 147 -9.52 8.77 -4.27
C TYR A 147 -9.75 7.29 -4.62
N ILE A 148 -8.87 6.39 -4.14
CA ILE A 148 -9.00 4.95 -4.40
C ILE A 148 -10.33 4.42 -3.86
N SER A 149 -10.71 4.82 -2.66
CA SER A 149 -11.94 4.36 -1.99
C SER A 149 -13.18 4.78 -2.77
N ILE A 150 -13.28 6.05 -3.19
CA ILE A 150 -14.40 6.53 -4.01
C ILE A 150 -14.42 5.82 -5.36
N HIS A 151 -13.27 5.72 -6.03
CA HIS A 151 -13.18 5.12 -7.35
C HIS A 151 -13.57 3.64 -7.32
N THR A 152 -13.10 2.89 -6.31
CA THR A 152 -13.47 1.48 -6.10
C THR A 152 -14.94 1.32 -5.77
N LEU A 153 -15.48 2.14 -4.87
CA LEU A 153 -16.90 2.10 -4.51
C LEU A 153 -17.80 2.42 -5.71
N TYR A 154 -17.48 3.47 -6.47
CA TYR A 154 -18.25 3.87 -7.65
C TYR A 154 -18.26 2.80 -8.75
N ASN A 155 -17.11 2.18 -9.03
CA ASN A 155 -17.05 1.10 -10.01
C ASN A 155 -17.81 -0.14 -9.54
N HIS A 156 -17.80 -0.42 -8.24
CA HIS A 156 -18.53 -1.54 -7.68
C HIS A 156 -20.04 -1.35 -7.76
N THR A 157 -20.54 -0.13 -7.51
CA THR A 157 -21.98 0.19 -7.69
C THR A 157 -22.44 -0.04 -9.13
N LYS A 158 -21.53 0.04 -10.11
CA LYS A 158 -21.84 -0.22 -11.53
C LYS A 158 -21.73 -1.68 -11.95
N THR A 159 -20.88 -2.46 -11.29
CA THR A 159 -20.58 -3.85 -11.62
C THR A 159 -20.81 -4.65 -10.34
N LEU A 160 -22.04 -5.15 -10.19
CA LEU A 160 -22.60 -5.73 -8.96
C LEU A 160 -21.98 -7.09 -8.61
N GLU A 161 -20.66 -7.18 -8.56
CA GLU A 161 -19.92 -8.38 -8.17
C GLU A 161 -19.76 -8.43 -6.65
N THR A 162 -20.73 -8.96 -5.91
CA THR A 162 -20.77 -8.97 -4.44
C THR A 162 -19.49 -9.52 -3.76
N SER A 163 -18.64 -10.26 -4.48
CA SER A 163 -17.41 -10.83 -3.97
C SER A 163 -16.28 -9.81 -3.71
N THR A 164 -16.27 -8.66 -4.39
CA THR A 164 -15.18 -7.65 -4.30
C THR A 164 -15.53 -6.42 -3.48
N ILE A 165 -16.73 -6.37 -2.87
CA ILE A 165 -17.19 -5.22 -2.07
C ILE A 165 -16.32 -4.93 -0.85
N VAL A 166 -15.55 -5.93 -0.39
CA VAL A 166 -14.67 -5.81 0.78
C VAL A 166 -13.42 -4.98 0.49
N ILE A 167 -13.02 -4.84 -0.79
CA ILE A 167 -11.85 -4.05 -1.21
C ILE A 167 -11.96 -2.56 -0.82
N PRO A 168 -13.03 -1.81 -1.18
CA PRO A 168 -13.16 -0.41 -0.79
C PRO A 168 -13.14 -0.23 0.73
N PHE A 169 -13.75 -1.14 1.50
CA PHE A 169 -13.64 -1.11 2.96
C PHE A 169 -12.20 -1.26 3.45
N GLY A 170 -11.39 -2.13 2.82
CA GLY A 170 -9.96 -2.23 3.10
C GLY A 170 -9.22 -0.90 2.93
N PHE A 171 -9.50 -0.15 1.86
CA PHE A 171 -8.90 1.17 1.64
C PHE A 171 -9.41 2.24 2.60
N ILE A 172 -10.72 2.23 2.91
CA ILE A 172 -11.31 3.15 3.89
C ILE A 172 -10.68 2.92 5.27
N LEU A 173 -10.58 1.67 5.73
CA LEU A 173 -9.93 1.33 7.00
C LEU A 173 -8.46 1.75 7.02
N MET A 174 -7.74 1.58 5.91
CA MET A 174 -6.37 2.08 5.76
C MET A 174 -6.31 3.61 5.86
N GLY A 175 -7.27 4.31 5.25
CA GLY A 175 -7.42 5.76 5.33
C GLY A 175 -7.64 6.24 6.75
N ILE A 176 -8.59 5.63 7.47
CA ILE A 176 -8.85 5.96 8.88
C ILE A 176 -7.60 5.67 9.72
N SER A 177 -6.88 4.57 9.47
CA SER A 177 -5.60 4.27 10.14
C SER A 177 -4.56 5.39 9.94
N GLN A 178 -4.42 5.91 8.72
CA GLN A 178 -3.53 7.05 8.40
C GLN A 178 -3.99 8.36 9.05
N TYR A 179 -5.30 8.57 9.17
CA TYR A 179 -5.86 9.72 9.84
C TYR A 179 -5.63 9.66 11.37
N SER A 180 -5.86 8.49 11.96
CA SER A 180 -5.61 8.26 13.39
C SER A 180 -4.15 8.48 13.79
N ILE A 181 -3.18 8.09 12.94
CA ILE A 181 -1.76 8.34 13.26
C ILE A 181 -1.39 9.82 13.13
N MET A 182 -2.13 10.56 12.29
CA MET A 182 -1.99 12.01 12.18
C MET A 182 -2.54 12.71 13.42
N ILE A 183 -3.69 12.28 13.94
CA ILE A 183 -4.23 12.74 15.23
C ILE A 183 -3.23 12.47 16.35
N PHE A 184 -2.71 11.24 16.44
CA PHE A 184 -1.70 10.86 17.44
C PHE A 184 -0.46 11.76 17.40
N SER A 185 -0.06 12.23 16.22
CA SER A 185 1.07 13.15 16.09
C SER A 185 0.82 14.53 16.71
N ILE A 186 -0.46 14.94 16.86
CA ILE A 186 -0.87 16.21 17.45
C ILE A 186 -1.19 16.03 18.94
N ASP A 187 -2.04 15.07 19.29
CA ASP A 187 -2.61 14.93 20.63
C ASP A 187 -1.89 13.92 21.53
N ARG A 188 -0.97 13.10 20.97
CA ARG A 188 -0.28 12.00 21.65
C ARG A 188 -1.22 11.01 22.33
N SER A 189 -2.47 10.92 21.89
CA SER A 189 -3.49 10.03 22.47
C SER A 189 -3.18 8.56 22.21
N LEU A 190 -3.08 7.76 23.28
CA LEU A 190 -2.89 6.31 23.16
C LEU A 190 -4.03 5.63 22.39
N PHE A 191 -5.25 6.16 22.50
CA PHE A 191 -6.39 5.65 21.76
C PHE A 191 -6.19 5.81 20.25
N ALA A 192 -5.71 6.97 19.79
CA ALA A 192 -5.41 7.21 18.39
C ALA A 192 -4.30 6.27 17.88
N PHE A 193 -3.27 6.03 18.69
CA PHE A 193 -2.19 5.10 18.37
C PHE A 193 -2.67 3.65 18.20
N TRP A 194 -3.39 3.10 19.19
CA TRP A 194 -3.92 1.74 19.12
C TRP A 194 -4.98 1.59 18.03
N GLY A 195 -5.81 2.62 17.84
CA GLY A 195 -6.77 2.71 16.75
C GLY A 195 -6.10 2.57 15.37
N THR A 196 -4.99 3.27 15.13
CA THR A 196 -4.20 3.11 13.91
C THR A 196 -3.80 1.65 13.68
N ILE A 197 -3.31 0.97 14.71
CA ILE A 197 -2.82 -0.42 14.60
C ILE A 197 -3.97 -1.35 14.25
N VAL A 198 -5.06 -1.32 15.01
CA VAL A 198 -6.24 -2.17 14.81
C VAL A 198 -6.83 -1.96 13.41
N LEU A 199 -7.00 -0.71 12.99
CA LEU A 199 -7.55 -0.38 11.67
C LEU A 199 -6.62 -0.82 10.53
N ARG A 200 -5.31 -0.74 10.72
CA ARG A 200 -4.33 -1.21 9.72
C ARG A 200 -4.42 -2.73 9.55
N PHE A 201 -4.45 -3.49 10.63
CA PHE A 201 -4.59 -4.94 10.55
C PHE A 201 -5.95 -5.36 10.00
N ALA A 202 -7.03 -4.66 10.36
CA ALA A 202 -8.36 -4.90 9.79
C ALA A 202 -8.37 -4.64 8.27
N SER A 203 -7.70 -3.59 7.81
CA SER A 203 -7.49 -3.30 6.39
C SER A 203 -6.72 -4.43 5.68
N PHE A 204 -5.61 -4.88 6.24
CA PHE A 204 -4.85 -5.99 5.67
C PHE A 204 -5.64 -7.30 5.64
N ALA A 205 -6.42 -7.59 6.70
CA ALA A 205 -7.29 -8.75 6.75
C ALA A 205 -8.36 -8.70 5.64
N ALA A 206 -8.93 -7.52 5.38
CA ALA A 206 -9.87 -7.31 4.28
C ALA A 206 -9.23 -7.62 2.91
N PHE A 207 -8.01 -7.12 2.67
CA PHE A 207 -7.29 -7.40 1.43
C PHE A 207 -6.89 -8.87 1.28
N LEU A 208 -6.45 -9.51 2.37
CA LEU A 208 -6.10 -10.93 2.39
C LEU A 208 -7.32 -11.80 2.10
N TYR A 209 -8.44 -11.51 2.75
CA TYR A 209 -9.69 -12.24 2.55
C TYR A 209 -10.11 -12.22 1.07
N VAL A 210 -10.09 -11.05 0.44
CA VAL A 210 -10.44 -10.92 -0.98
C VAL A 210 -9.42 -11.65 -1.87
N SER A 211 -8.12 -11.52 -1.58
CA SER A 211 -7.07 -12.18 -2.36
C SER A 211 -7.17 -13.69 -2.29
N CYS A 212 -7.39 -14.25 -1.09
CA CYS A 212 -7.60 -15.68 -0.87
C CYS A 212 -8.87 -16.18 -1.56
N LYS A 213 -9.97 -15.42 -1.48
CA LYS A 213 -11.24 -15.80 -2.14
C LYS A 213 -11.08 -15.80 -3.66
N ALA A 214 -10.48 -14.76 -4.23
CA ALA A 214 -10.20 -14.69 -5.66
C ALA A 214 -9.34 -15.87 -6.12
N PHE A 215 -8.32 -16.23 -5.33
CA PHE A 215 -7.43 -17.33 -5.66
C PHE A 215 -8.10 -18.71 -5.58
N HIS A 216 -8.92 -18.97 -4.55
CA HIS A 216 -9.68 -20.22 -4.47
C HIS A 216 -10.73 -20.36 -5.57
N CYS A 217 -11.34 -19.26 -6.02
CA CYS A 217 -12.26 -19.29 -7.17
C CYS A 217 -11.55 -19.69 -8.46
N ILE A 218 -10.34 -19.15 -8.73
CA ILE A 218 -9.55 -19.53 -9.92
C ILE A 218 -9.23 -21.02 -9.90
N ASN A 219 -8.81 -21.56 -8.74
CA ASN A 219 -8.45 -22.97 -8.63
C ASN A 219 -9.66 -23.90 -8.86
N LYS A 220 -10.87 -23.49 -8.45
CA LYS A 220 -12.09 -24.26 -8.73
C LYS A 220 -12.46 -24.28 -10.21
N GLN A 221 -12.26 -23.18 -10.94
CA GLN A 221 -12.56 -23.13 -12.37
C GLN A 221 -11.60 -24.02 -13.18
N VAL A 222 -10.29 -23.96 -12.91
CA VAL A 222 -9.29 -24.81 -13.60
C VAL A 222 -9.58 -26.30 -13.41
N VAL A 223 -9.93 -26.73 -12.19
CA VAL A 223 -10.28 -28.12 -11.91
C VAL A 223 -11.59 -28.56 -12.59
N SER A 224 -12.51 -27.62 -12.83
CA SER A 224 -13.76 -27.92 -13.55
C SER A 224 -13.50 -28.10 -15.05
N ASP A 225 -12.70 -27.23 -15.65
CA ASP A 225 -12.35 -27.29 -17.08
C ASP A 225 -11.53 -28.56 -17.42
N GLU A 226 -10.61 -28.99 -16.55
CA GLU A 226 -9.87 -30.25 -16.73
C GLU A 226 -10.77 -31.50 -16.70
N LYS A 227 -11.84 -31.48 -15.90
CA LYS A 227 -12.81 -32.58 -15.84
C LYS A 227 -13.68 -32.66 -17.09
N GLU A 228 -14.09 -31.52 -17.65
CA GLU A 228 -14.84 -31.50 -18.91
C GLU A 228 -13.98 -31.92 -20.11
N THR A 229 -12.69 -31.59 -20.09
CA THR A 229 -11.75 -31.97 -21.17
C THR A 229 -11.41 -33.46 -21.15
N SER A 230 -11.43 -34.12 -19.98
CA SER A 230 -11.20 -35.58 -19.86
C SER A 230 -12.42 -36.44 -20.22
N GLN A 231 -13.59 -35.83 -20.46
CA GLN A 231 -14.83 -36.53 -20.84
C GLN A 231 -15.17 -36.44 -22.33
N ARG A 232 -14.35 -35.76 -23.14
CA ARG A 232 -14.45 -35.70 -24.60
C ARG A 232 -13.39 -36.57 -25.24
#